data_AF-A0A1L8RHI7-F1
#
_entry.id   AF-A0A1L8RHI7-F1
#
_cell.length_a   1.000
_cell.length_b   1.000
_cell.length_c   1.000
_cell.angle_alpha   90.00
_cell.angle_beta   90.00
_cell.angle_gamma   90.00
#
_symmetry.space_group_name_H-M   'P 1'
#
loop_
_entity.id
_entity.type
_entity.pdbx_description
1 polymer ?
#
loop_
_entity_poly.entity_id
_entity_poly.type
_entity_poly.pdbx_seq_one_letter_code
_entity_poly.pdbx_strand_id
1 'polypeptide(L)'
;MMLFGYSCLILAVLGDLATPYLLGRFYPNFDQTRTLISALGEPGSPTHLVFNIWSVVTGTLFLLAIPALYRTFSETSPFWAKVIALGVAAFGIGDCIITGLFSIDSSGSVHPIITFIHDAGSGIGFVGLLLIPLAFAAVAYQQQRIGEVCLFLVLFCISALFSLLFAWPRIPVLNQFQLPYRGLWQRISLVFLYLPLLVVAVEQLRQRLR
;
A
#
# COMPACT_ATOMS: atom_id res chain seq x y z
N MET A 1 -9.15 -19.97 -9.53
CA MET A 1 -7.99 -19.05 -9.51
C MET A 1 -8.38 -17.58 -9.33
N MET A 2 -9.39 -17.05 -10.03
CA MET A 2 -9.83 -15.64 -9.86
C MET A 2 -10.38 -15.34 -8.46
N LEU A 3 -11.28 -16.18 -7.93
CA LEU A 3 -11.82 -16.07 -6.56
C LEU A 3 -10.71 -16.03 -5.51
N PHE A 4 -9.73 -16.92 -5.65
CA PHE A 4 -8.56 -16.98 -4.78
C PHE A 4 -7.75 -15.68 -4.83
N GLY A 5 -7.40 -15.19 -6.03
CA GLY A 5 -6.62 -13.95 -6.17
C GLY A 5 -7.31 -12.72 -5.55
N TYR A 6 -8.63 -12.56 -5.77
CA TYR A 6 -9.37 -11.45 -5.14
C TYR A 6 -9.55 -11.62 -3.64
N SER A 7 -9.66 -12.85 -3.13
CA SER A 7 -9.66 -13.12 -1.69
C SER A 7 -8.32 -12.76 -1.07
N CYS A 8 -7.21 -13.13 -1.71
CA CYS A 8 -5.86 -12.72 -1.28
C CYS A 8 -5.71 -11.20 -1.26
N LEU A 9 -6.23 -10.50 -2.28
CA LEU A 9 -6.18 -9.03 -2.33
C LEU A 9 -6.92 -8.38 -1.17
N ILE A 10 -8.14 -8.85 -0.87
CA ILE A 10 -8.95 -8.35 0.25
C ILE A 10 -8.25 -8.64 1.57
N LEU A 11 -7.75 -9.87 1.76
CA LEU A 11 -7.03 -10.25 2.98
C LEU A 11 -5.76 -9.42 3.17
N ALA A 12 -5.00 -9.17 2.10
CA ALA A 12 -3.80 -8.33 2.14
C ALA A 12 -4.14 -6.91 2.58
N VAL A 13 -5.11 -6.26 1.92
CA VAL A 13 -5.49 -4.88 2.22
C VAL A 13 -6.04 -4.73 3.64
N LEU A 14 -7.01 -5.57 4.02
CA LEU A 14 -7.63 -5.48 5.34
C LEU A 14 -6.62 -5.85 6.44
N GLY A 15 -5.77 -6.84 6.15
CA GLY A 15 -4.67 -7.25 7.00
C GLY A 15 -3.70 -6.10 7.28
N ASP A 16 -3.22 -5.46 6.22
CA ASP A 16 -2.27 -4.36 6.32
C ASP A 16 -2.86 -3.16 7.07
N LEU A 17 -4.09 -2.76 6.72
CA LEU A 17 -4.81 -1.66 7.40
C LEU A 17 -5.05 -1.95 8.88
N ALA A 18 -5.29 -3.22 9.26
CA ALA A 18 -5.51 -3.61 10.65
C ALA A 18 -4.21 -3.65 11.46
N THR A 19 -3.07 -3.96 10.82
CA THR A 19 -1.76 -4.13 11.46
C THR A 19 -1.43 -3.07 12.51
N PRO A 20 -1.45 -1.75 12.22
CA PRO A 20 -1.06 -0.75 13.21
C PRO A 20 -2.00 -0.70 14.41
N TYR A 21 -3.28 -1.04 14.25
CA TYR A 21 -4.26 -1.01 15.34
C TYR A 21 -4.25 -2.28 16.18
N LEU A 22 -3.88 -3.42 15.60
CA LEU A 22 -3.73 -4.68 16.32
C LEU A 22 -2.39 -4.72 17.05
N LEU A 23 -1.29 -4.51 16.34
CA LEU A 23 0.06 -4.61 16.90
C LEU A 23 0.41 -3.38 17.77
N GLY A 24 -0.07 -2.19 17.41
CA GLY A 24 0.18 -0.98 18.20
C GLY A 24 -0.32 -1.07 19.64
N ARG A 25 -1.30 -1.94 19.96
CA ARG A 25 -1.77 -2.19 21.33
C ARG A 25 -0.71 -2.85 22.21
N PHE A 26 0.23 -3.58 21.62
CA PHE A 26 1.29 -4.27 22.33
C PHE A 26 2.58 -3.46 22.39
N TYR A 27 2.60 -2.25 21.83
CA TYR A 27 3.76 -1.35 21.86
C TYR A 27 3.43 -0.07 22.67
N PRO A 28 3.85 0.00 23.96
CA PRO A 28 3.45 1.07 24.88
C PRO A 28 3.69 2.51 24.41
N ASN A 29 4.71 2.75 23.58
CA ASN A 29 5.09 4.08 23.11
C ASN A 29 4.63 4.36 21.66
N PHE A 30 3.77 3.51 21.10
CA PHE A 30 3.30 3.65 19.72
C PHE A 30 2.14 4.65 19.62
N ASP A 31 2.44 5.85 19.12
CA ASP A 31 1.44 6.88 18.84
C ASP A 31 0.90 6.69 17.41
N GLN A 32 -0.39 6.36 17.28
CA GLN A 32 -1.04 6.14 15.98
C GLN A 32 -0.98 7.35 15.03
N THR A 33 -0.89 8.56 15.58
CA THR A 33 -0.89 9.79 14.79
C THR A 33 0.51 10.24 14.41
N ARG A 34 1.52 9.93 15.23
CA ARG A 34 2.89 10.44 15.03
C ARG A 34 3.83 9.38 14.48
N THR A 35 3.70 8.15 14.93
CA THR A 35 4.63 7.06 14.63
C THR A 35 4.27 6.36 13.32
N LEU A 36 5.30 6.09 12.51
CA LEU A 36 5.16 5.31 11.29
C LEU A 36 4.79 3.87 11.59
N ILE A 37 4.07 3.22 10.69
CA ILE A 37 3.70 1.81 10.81
C ILE A 37 4.96 0.93 10.92
N SER A 38 6.01 1.23 10.15
CA SER A 38 7.28 0.49 10.17
C SER A 38 7.99 0.47 11.52
N ALA A 39 7.67 1.39 12.44
CA ALA A 39 8.22 1.37 13.81
C ALA A 39 7.83 0.11 14.59
N LEU A 40 6.72 -0.54 14.24
CA LEU A 40 6.30 -1.82 14.82
C LEU A 40 7.29 -2.94 14.52
N GLY A 41 8.05 -2.79 13.43
CA GLY A 41 9.08 -3.70 12.94
C GLY A 41 10.51 -3.24 13.25
N GLU A 42 10.72 -2.25 14.11
CA GLU A 42 12.07 -1.82 14.51
C GLU A 42 12.69 -2.76 15.54
N PRO A 43 14.02 -3.01 15.50
CA PRO A 43 14.71 -3.76 16.55
C PRO A 43 14.39 -3.21 17.94
N GLY A 44 14.00 -4.09 18.86
CA GLY A 44 13.58 -3.71 20.22
C GLY A 44 12.09 -3.39 20.37
N SER A 45 11.34 -3.28 19.27
CA SER A 45 9.86 -3.26 19.33
C SER A 45 9.33 -4.59 19.88
N PRO A 46 8.36 -4.58 20.81
CA PRO A 46 7.74 -5.81 21.32
C PRO A 46 6.98 -6.59 20.24
N THR A 47 6.64 -5.93 19.11
CA THR A 47 5.95 -6.55 17.98
C THR A 47 6.87 -6.85 16.80
N HIS A 48 8.18 -6.61 16.93
CA HIS A 48 9.17 -6.69 15.84
C HIS A 48 8.99 -7.94 14.96
N LEU A 49 9.05 -9.13 15.57
CA LEU A 49 8.99 -10.39 14.84
C LEU A 49 7.63 -10.59 14.15
N VAL A 50 6.53 -10.32 14.87
CA VAL A 50 5.18 -10.50 14.35
C VAL A 50 4.90 -9.55 13.20
N PHE A 51 5.29 -8.28 13.34
CA PHE A 51 5.15 -7.28 12.29
C PHE A 51 5.92 -7.68 11.03
N ASN A 52 7.20 -8.02 11.16
CA ASN A 52 8.05 -8.34 10.02
C ASN A 52 7.55 -9.57 9.25
N ILE A 53 7.19 -10.65 9.95
CA ILE A 53 6.59 -11.84 9.32
C ILE A 53 5.29 -11.47 8.62
N TRP A 54 4.43 -10.70 9.29
CA TRP A 54 3.15 -10.30 8.74
C TRP A 54 3.30 -9.40 7.50
N SER A 55 4.27 -8.50 7.47
CA SER A 55 4.58 -7.70 6.28
C SER A 55 4.99 -8.59 5.10
N VAL A 56 5.83 -9.62 5.31
CA VAL A 56 6.19 -10.57 4.25
C VAL A 56 4.97 -11.37 3.77
N VAL A 57 4.11 -11.84 4.69
CA VAL A 57 2.86 -12.53 4.36
C VAL A 57 1.95 -11.64 3.53
N THR A 58 1.74 -10.40 3.96
CA THR A 58 0.91 -9.39 3.29
C THR A 58 1.41 -9.11 1.88
N GLY A 59 2.72 -8.91 1.70
CA GLY A 59 3.32 -8.72 0.38
C GLY A 59 3.13 -9.93 -0.52
N THR A 60 3.26 -11.14 0.02
CA THR A 60 3.01 -12.38 -0.71
C THR A 60 1.54 -12.48 -1.17
N LEU A 61 0.58 -12.10 -0.32
CA LEU A 61 -0.84 -12.06 -0.68
C LEU A 61 -1.13 -11.07 -1.82
N PHE A 62 -0.49 -9.89 -1.81
CA PHE A 62 -0.57 -8.95 -2.95
C PHE A 62 -0.04 -9.58 -4.24
N LEU A 63 1.10 -10.27 -4.18
CA LEU A 63 1.66 -10.94 -5.36
C LEU A 63 0.74 -12.06 -5.89
N LEU A 64 0.11 -12.83 -4.99
CA LEU A 64 -0.84 -13.87 -5.36
C LEU A 64 -2.13 -13.32 -6.01
N ALA A 65 -2.46 -12.04 -5.79
CA ALA A 65 -3.59 -11.38 -6.44
C ALA A 65 -3.33 -10.96 -7.90
N ILE A 66 -2.06 -10.77 -8.28
CA ILE A 66 -1.66 -10.23 -9.59
C ILE A 66 -2.25 -11.03 -10.77
N PRO A 67 -2.22 -12.38 -10.80
CA PRO A 67 -2.78 -13.12 -11.93
C PRO A 67 -4.27 -12.86 -12.15
N ALA A 68 -5.03 -12.63 -11.06
CA ALA A 68 -6.45 -12.31 -11.17
C ALA A 68 -6.67 -10.89 -11.70
N LEU A 69 -5.95 -9.91 -11.17
CA LEU A 69 -6.00 -8.53 -11.66
C LEU A 69 -5.61 -8.42 -13.13
N TYR A 70 -4.49 -9.03 -13.53
CA TYR A 70 -3.99 -8.97 -14.89
C TYR A 70 -5.01 -9.53 -15.88
N ARG A 71 -5.55 -10.73 -15.61
CA ARG A 71 -6.51 -11.39 -16.50
C ARG A 71 -7.81 -10.60 -16.67
N THR A 72 -8.35 -10.04 -15.58
CA THR A 72 -9.60 -9.27 -15.63
C THR A 72 -9.48 -8.04 -16.52
N PHE A 73 -8.33 -7.37 -16.51
CA PHE A 73 -8.17 -6.11 -17.22
C PHE A 73 -7.45 -6.24 -18.56
N SER A 74 -6.77 -7.37 -18.82
CA SER A 74 -6.03 -7.58 -20.07
C SER A 74 -6.92 -7.64 -21.30
N GLU A 75 -8.17 -8.08 -21.15
CA GLU A 75 -9.14 -8.12 -22.26
C GLU A 75 -9.56 -6.71 -22.70
N THR A 76 -9.71 -5.77 -21.75
CA THR A 76 -10.02 -4.38 -22.06
C THR A 76 -8.77 -3.62 -22.50
N SER A 77 -7.68 -3.71 -21.73
CA SER A 77 -6.44 -3.01 -22.05
C SER A 77 -5.21 -3.73 -21.46
N PRO A 78 -4.43 -4.44 -22.29
CA PRO A 78 -3.20 -5.10 -21.85
C PRO A 78 -2.18 -4.14 -21.23
N PHE A 79 -2.11 -2.90 -21.72
CA PHE A 79 -1.22 -1.88 -21.17
C PHE A 79 -1.59 -1.53 -19.73
N TRP A 80 -2.83 -1.13 -19.47
CA TRP A 80 -3.26 -0.76 -18.12
C TRP A 80 -3.30 -1.96 -17.17
N ALA A 81 -3.59 -3.17 -17.67
CA ALA A 81 -3.46 -4.40 -16.89
C ALA A 81 -2.02 -4.63 -16.40
N LYS A 82 -1.00 -4.35 -17.23
CA LYS A 82 0.40 -4.39 -16.80
C LYS A 82 0.72 -3.31 -15.78
N VAL A 83 0.22 -2.08 -15.97
CA VAL A 83 0.42 -1.00 -15.00
C VAL A 83 -0.15 -1.38 -13.62
N ILE A 84 -1.36 -1.94 -13.57
CA ILE A 84 -1.98 -2.43 -12.34
C ILE A 84 -1.15 -3.55 -11.71
N ALA A 85 -0.76 -4.55 -12.50
CA ALA A 85 0.05 -5.67 -12.03
C ALA A 85 1.40 -5.22 -11.45
N LEU A 86 2.10 -4.31 -12.16
CA LEU A 86 3.37 -3.75 -11.72
C LEU A 86 3.20 -2.85 -10.49
N GLY A 87 2.14 -2.06 -10.39
CA GLY A 87 1.84 -1.25 -9.21
C GLY A 87 1.62 -2.11 -7.97
N VAL A 88 0.84 -3.19 -8.08
CA VAL A 88 0.63 -4.15 -6.98
C VAL A 88 1.90 -4.91 -6.65
N ALA A 89 2.71 -5.30 -7.64
CA ALA A 89 4.00 -5.94 -7.41
C ALA A 89 4.99 -5.01 -6.70
N ALA A 90 5.09 -3.76 -7.16
CA ALA A 90 5.93 -2.73 -6.56
C ALA A 90 5.59 -2.52 -5.09
N PHE A 91 4.29 -2.50 -4.76
CA PHE A 91 3.84 -2.39 -3.38
C PHE A 91 4.13 -3.64 -2.55
N GLY A 92 3.69 -4.82 -3.02
CA GLY A 92 3.87 -6.08 -2.28
C GLY A 92 5.35 -6.42 -2.04
N ILE A 93 6.23 -6.11 -3.00
CA ILE A 93 7.67 -6.29 -2.83
C ILE A 93 8.27 -5.15 -2.02
N GLY A 94 8.04 -3.90 -2.44
CA GLY A 94 8.73 -2.73 -1.92
C GLY A 94 8.29 -2.31 -0.52
N ASP A 95 6.99 -2.19 -0.29
CA ASP A 95 6.47 -1.67 0.98
C ASP A 95 6.16 -2.78 1.98
N CYS A 96 5.98 -4.03 1.53
CA CYS A 96 5.68 -5.15 2.41
C CYS A 96 6.88 -6.10 2.62
N ILE A 97 7.33 -6.80 1.57
CA ILE A 97 8.41 -7.81 1.71
C ILE A 97 9.73 -7.15 2.12
N ILE A 98 10.16 -6.10 1.44
CA ILE A 98 11.39 -5.38 1.80
C ILE A 98 11.29 -4.81 3.21
N THR A 99 10.17 -4.20 3.59
CA THR A 99 9.92 -3.71 4.95
C THR A 99 10.09 -4.79 6.01
N GLY A 100 9.57 -5.99 5.76
CA GLY A 100 9.67 -7.11 6.70
C GLY A 100 11.06 -7.78 6.75
N LEU A 101 11.84 -7.70 5.67
CA LEU A 101 13.19 -8.28 5.60
C LEU A 101 14.28 -7.29 6.05
N PHE A 102 14.06 -5.99 5.85
CA PHE A 102 15.01 -4.91 6.08
C PHE A 102 14.40 -3.90 7.07
N SER A 103 14.33 -4.29 8.34
CA SER A 103 13.88 -3.40 9.41
C SER A 103 14.82 -2.21 9.58
N ILE A 104 14.25 -1.02 9.62
CA ILE A 104 14.96 0.19 10.05
C ILE A 104 15.12 0.19 11.56
N ASP A 105 16.01 1.04 12.07
CA ASP A 105 16.15 1.32 13.49
C ASP A 105 16.26 2.83 13.70
N SER A 106 15.29 3.38 14.41
CA SER A 106 15.24 4.80 14.74
C SER A 106 16.37 5.26 15.68
N SER A 107 17.06 4.34 16.37
CA SER A 107 18.21 4.66 17.22
C SER A 107 19.54 4.78 16.46
N GLY A 108 19.55 4.48 15.16
CA GLY A 108 20.71 4.66 14.29
C GLY A 108 21.75 3.54 14.37
N SER A 109 21.42 2.38 14.98
CA SER A 109 22.33 1.24 15.08
C SER A 109 22.35 0.35 13.83
N VAL A 110 21.37 0.52 12.93
CA VAL A 110 21.28 -0.21 11.66
C VAL A 110 22.12 0.45 10.56
N HIS A 111 22.77 -0.40 9.75
CA HIS A 111 23.66 0.04 8.68
C HIS A 111 22.91 0.91 7.64
N PRO A 112 23.48 2.04 7.19
CA PRO A 112 22.79 3.00 6.29
C PRO A 112 22.20 2.39 5.01
N ILE A 113 22.83 1.34 4.48
CA ILE A 113 22.34 0.63 3.29
C ILE A 113 20.98 -0.05 3.52
N ILE A 114 20.73 -0.56 4.73
CA ILE A 114 19.46 -1.22 5.08
C ILE A 114 18.36 -0.18 5.13
N THR A 115 18.62 0.96 5.77
CA THR A 115 17.69 2.10 5.79
C THR A 115 17.39 2.62 4.40
N PHE A 116 18.40 2.72 3.54
CA PHE A 116 18.21 3.10 2.14
C PHE A 116 17.34 2.11 1.37
N ILE A 117 17.62 0.80 1.48
CA ILE A 117 16.83 -0.24 0.80
C ILE A 117 15.37 -0.19 1.26
N HIS A 118 15.13 -0.06 2.56
CA HIS A 118 13.79 0.07 3.13
C HIS A 118 13.06 1.32 2.62
N ASP A 119 13.68 2.50 2.76
CA ASP A 119 13.07 3.76 2.36
C ASP A 119 12.79 3.81 0.85
N ALA A 120 13.73 3.32 0.03
CA ALA A 120 13.56 3.24 -1.41
C ALA A 120 12.46 2.24 -1.80
N GLY A 121 12.44 1.05 -1.18
CA GLY A 121 11.41 0.04 -1.39
C GLY A 121 10.01 0.55 -1.07
N SER A 122 9.85 1.14 0.11
CA SER A 122 8.59 1.74 0.55
C SER A 122 8.14 2.87 -0.39
N GLY A 123 9.05 3.78 -0.76
CA GLY A 123 8.76 4.86 -1.70
C GLY A 123 8.29 4.34 -3.08
N ILE A 124 8.97 3.35 -3.64
CA ILE A 124 8.58 2.69 -4.90
C ILE A 124 7.20 2.04 -4.76
N GLY A 125 6.94 1.37 -3.63
CA GLY A 125 5.65 0.74 -3.35
C GLY A 125 4.50 1.75 -3.31
N PHE A 126 4.64 2.84 -2.56
CA PHE A 126 3.63 3.90 -2.48
C PHE A 126 3.34 4.53 -3.84
N VAL A 127 4.39 4.83 -4.62
CA VAL A 127 4.22 5.35 -6.00
C VAL A 127 3.51 4.32 -6.89
N GLY A 128 3.85 3.04 -6.74
CA GLY A 128 3.18 1.94 -7.44
C GLY A 128 1.67 1.92 -7.21
N LEU A 129 1.22 2.00 -5.95
CA LEU A 129 -0.21 2.08 -5.63
C LEU A 129 -0.85 3.39 -6.10
N LEU A 130 -0.15 4.51 -6.03
CA LEU A 130 -0.68 5.82 -6.40
C LEU A 130 -1.12 5.86 -7.87
N LEU A 131 -0.43 5.12 -8.74
CA LEU A 131 -0.76 5.03 -10.17
C LEU A 131 -1.95 4.11 -10.47
N ILE A 132 -2.34 3.21 -9.56
CA ILE A 132 -3.42 2.24 -9.78
C ILE A 132 -4.78 2.89 -10.03
N PRO A 133 -5.27 3.86 -9.23
CA PRO A 133 -6.55 4.50 -9.52
C PRO A 133 -6.57 5.19 -10.91
N LEU A 134 -5.46 5.75 -11.39
CA LEU A 134 -5.39 6.27 -12.77
C LEU A 134 -5.54 5.15 -13.81
N ALA A 135 -4.89 4.01 -13.58
CA ALA A 135 -5.00 2.85 -14.47
C ALA A 135 -6.43 2.28 -14.48
N PHE A 136 -7.08 2.18 -13.32
CA PHE A 136 -8.49 1.77 -13.25
C PHE A 136 -9.42 2.78 -13.92
N ALA A 137 -9.21 4.08 -13.76
CA ALA A 137 -9.97 5.11 -14.47
C ALA A 137 -9.84 4.95 -15.99
N ALA A 138 -8.63 4.69 -16.49
CA ALA A 138 -8.40 4.51 -17.92
C ALA A 138 -9.06 3.25 -18.49
N VAL A 139 -9.09 2.15 -17.72
CA VAL A 139 -9.83 0.94 -18.08
C VAL A 139 -11.34 1.21 -18.06
N ALA A 140 -11.86 1.83 -17.00
CA ALA A 140 -13.28 2.16 -16.86
C ALA A 140 -13.77 3.07 -17.99
N TYR A 141 -12.93 4.01 -18.44
CA TYR A 141 -13.23 4.87 -19.58
C TYR A 141 -13.40 4.06 -20.88
N GLN A 142 -12.52 3.10 -21.14
CA GLN A 142 -12.65 2.21 -22.31
C GLN A 142 -13.91 1.34 -22.26
N GLN A 143 -14.37 0.99 -21.06
CA GLN A 143 -15.62 0.27 -20.82
C GLN A 143 -16.86 1.18 -20.79
N GLN A 144 -16.72 2.49 -21.04
CA GLN A 144 -17.80 3.49 -20.96
C GLN A 144 -18.46 3.59 -19.57
N ARG A 145 -17.74 3.24 -18.50
CA ARG A 145 -18.21 3.28 -17.10
C ARG A 145 -17.85 4.61 -16.43
N ILE A 146 -18.50 5.70 -16.85
CA ILE A 146 -18.16 7.08 -16.44
C ILE A 146 -18.20 7.28 -14.91
N GLY A 147 -19.14 6.65 -14.21
CA GLY A 147 -19.21 6.74 -12.74
C GLY A 147 -17.94 6.24 -12.04
N GLU A 148 -17.33 5.17 -12.55
CA GLU A 148 -16.07 4.65 -12.03
C GLU A 148 -14.87 5.49 -12.42
N VAL A 149 -14.88 6.09 -13.61
CA VAL A 149 -13.85 7.07 -14.00
C VAL A 149 -13.82 8.19 -12.97
N CYS A 150 -14.96 8.79 -12.65
CA CYS A 150 -15.06 9.84 -11.65
C CYS A 150 -14.60 9.36 -10.26
N LEU A 151 -15.07 8.18 -9.83
CA LEU A 151 -14.68 7.61 -8.53
C LEU A 151 -13.16 7.44 -8.43
N PHE A 152 -12.52 6.79 -9.41
CA PHE A 152 -11.10 6.51 -9.36
C PHE A 152 -10.24 7.78 -9.49
N LEU A 153 -10.68 8.79 -10.25
CA LEU A 153 -10.00 10.09 -10.30
C LEU A 153 -10.09 10.84 -8.97
N VAL A 154 -11.24 10.80 -8.29
CA VAL A 154 -11.38 11.38 -6.94
C VAL A 154 -10.46 10.67 -5.94
N LEU A 155 -10.44 9.32 -5.96
CA LEU A 155 -9.54 8.53 -5.11
C LEU A 155 -8.06 8.82 -5.42
N PHE A 156 -7.70 9.04 -6.68
CA PHE A 156 -6.36 9.47 -7.07
C PHE A 156 -6.01 10.84 -6.45
N CYS A 157 -6.86 11.85 -6.62
CA CYS A 157 -6.59 13.19 -6.07
C CYS A 157 -6.42 13.17 -4.55
N ILE A 158 -7.28 12.43 -3.85
CA ILE A 158 -7.21 12.31 -2.39
C ILE A 158 -5.94 11.55 -1.96
N SER A 159 -5.65 10.41 -2.60
CA SER A 159 -4.43 9.63 -2.29
C SER A 159 -3.15 10.40 -2.62
N ALA A 160 -3.13 11.19 -3.70
CA ALA A 160 -2.00 12.05 -4.04
C ALA A 160 -1.75 13.13 -2.98
N LEU A 161 -2.83 13.80 -2.53
CA LEU A 161 -2.74 14.82 -1.48
C LEU A 161 -2.17 14.23 -0.18
N PHE A 162 -2.71 13.12 0.32
CA PHE A 162 -2.24 12.53 1.57
C PHE A 162 -0.87 11.87 1.45
N SER A 163 -0.54 11.30 0.29
CA SER A 163 0.81 10.81 0.01
C SER A 163 1.84 11.93 0.01
N LEU A 164 1.49 13.12 -0.51
CA LEU A 164 2.34 14.30 -0.44
C LEU A 164 2.55 14.77 1.01
N LEU A 165 1.49 14.81 1.83
CA LEU A 165 1.59 15.15 3.25
C LEU A 165 2.45 14.12 4.01
N PHE A 166 2.33 12.84 3.69
CA PHE A 166 3.16 11.79 4.27
C PHE A 166 4.65 11.91 3.86
N ALA A 167 4.91 12.20 2.58
CA ALA A 167 6.24 12.38 2.03
C ALA A 167 6.88 13.73 2.37
N TRP A 168 6.12 14.66 2.96
CA TRP A 168 6.52 16.04 3.24
C TRP A 168 7.94 16.18 3.82
N PRO A 169 8.34 15.44 4.88
CA PRO A 169 9.67 15.60 5.48
C PRO A 169 10.82 15.12 4.57
N ARG A 170 10.52 14.36 3.52
CA ARG A 170 11.50 13.82 2.57
C ARG A 170 11.69 14.73 1.35
N ILE A 171 10.89 15.79 1.19
CA ILE A 171 10.95 16.69 0.05
C ILE A 171 11.86 17.88 0.40
N PRO A 172 13.01 18.10 -0.29
CA PRO A 172 14.01 19.09 0.11
C PRO A 172 13.51 20.53 0.24
N VAL A 173 12.53 20.94 -0.58
CA VAL A 173 11.97 22.31 -0.55
C VAL A 173 10.98 22.49 0.63
N LEU A 174 10.43 21.38 1.14
CA LEU A 174 9.36 21.37 2.15
C LEU A 174 9.84 20.95 3.54
N ASN A 175 10.96 20.22 3.64
CA ASN A 175 11.45 19.62 4.88
C ASN A 175 11.83 20.65 5.97
N GLN A 176 12.06 21.91 5.60
CA GLN A 176 12.25 23.02 6.52
C GLN A 176 10.99 23.34 7.34
N PHE A 177 9.80 22.98 6.83
CA PHE A 177 8.54 23.15 7.53
C PHE A 177 8.17 21.85 8.24
N GLN A 178 8.10 21.89 9.57
CA GLN A 178 7.68 20.74 10.36
C GLN A 178 6.19 20.50 10.19
N LEU A 179 5.83 19.43 9.48
CA LEU A 179 4.47 18.93 9.40
C LEU A 179 4.26 17.85 10.48
N PRO A 180 3.44 18.11 11.51
CA PRO A 180 3.16 17.11 12.54
C PRO A 180 2.29 15.97 11.99
N TYR A 181 2.13 14.92 12.80
CA TYR A 181 1.22 13.79 12.54
C TYR A 181 1.56 12.95 11.30
N ARG A 182 2.86 12.72 11.05
CA ARG A 182 3.31 11.91 9.91
C ARG A 182 2.67 10.51 9.86
N GLY A 183 2.48 9.87 11.02
CA GLY A 183 1.79 8.58 11.13
C GLY A 183 0.32 8.64 10.69
N LEU A 184 -0.39 9.74 10.98
CA LEU A 184 -1.76 9.96 10.53
C LEU A 184 -1.81 10.10 9.01
N TRP A 185 -0.95 10.93 8.43
CA TRP A 185 -0.90 11.13 6.97
C TRP A 185 -0.57 9.84 6.23
N GLN A 186 0.33 9.02 6.77
CA GLN A 186 0.63 7.67 6.24
C GLN A 186 -0.62 6.79 6.20
N ARG A 187 -1.36 6.68 7.32
CA ARG A 187 -2.54 5.82 7.43
C ARG A 187 -3.68 6.27 6.53
N ILE A 188 -3.95 7.58 6.49
CA ILE A 188 -4.98 8.13 5.60
C ILE A 188 -4.60 7.88 4.13
N SER A 189 -3.34 8.13 3.76
CA SER A 189 -2.83 7.82 2.42
C SER A 189 -3.08 6.35 2.06
N LEU A 190 -2.69 5.41 2.92
CA LEU A 190 -2.89 3.97 2.69
C LEU A 190 -4.37 3.60 2.50
N VAL A 191 -5.28 4.15 3.30
CA VAL A 191 -6.73 3.91 3.12
C VAL A 191 -7.15 4.27 1.69
N PHE A 192 -6.79 5.46 1.21
CA PHE A 192 -7.18 5.91 -0.12
C PHE A 192 -6.42 5.22 -1.27
N LEU A 193 -5.18 4.77 -1.03
CA LEU A 193 -4.43 3.94 -1.98
C LEU A 193 -5.04 2.54 -2.14
N TYR A 194 -5.63 2.00 -1.07
CA TYR A 194 -6.24 0.67 -1.07
C TYR A 194 -7.69 0.63 -1.53
N LEU A 195 -8.46 1.71 -1.35
CA LEU A 195 -9.88 1.76 -1.75
C LEU A 195 -10.13 1.34 -3.21
N PRO A 196 -9.34 1.80 -4.21
CA PRO A 196 -9.52 1.36 -5.60
C PRO A 196 -9.40 -0.16 -5.76
N LEU A 197 -8.42 -0.78 -5.08
CA LEU A 197 -8.21 -2.22 -5.10
C LEU A 197 -9.36 -2.97 -4.43
N LEU A 198 -9.88 -2.48 -3.30
CA LEU A 198 -11.02 -3.08 -2.61
C LEU A 198 -12.30 -3.02 -3.43
N VAL A 199 -12.60 -1.86 -4.04
CA VAL A 199 -13.78 -1.69 -4.89
C VAL A 199 -13.78 -2.72 -6.01
N VAL A 200 -12.65 -2.83 -6.73
CA VAL A 200 -12.47 -3.83 -7.78
C VAL A 200 -12.58 -5.25 -7.24
N ALA A 201 -11.90 -5.57 -6.14
CA ALA A 201 -11.90 -6.93 -5.60
C ALA A 201 -13.29 -7.39 -5.19
N VAL A 202 -14.05 -6.54 -4.48
CA VAL A 202 -15.40 -6.84 -4.01
C VAL A 202 -16.37 -6.96 -5.18
N GLU A 203 -16.29 -6.08 -6.17
CA GLU A 203 -17.11 -6.16 -7.38
C GLU A 203 -16.88 -7.48 -8.12
N GLN A 204 -15.61 -7.83 -8.36
CA GLN A 204 -15.23 -9.03 -9.10
C GLN A 204 -15.57 -10.31 -8.35
N LEU A 205 -15.52 -10.29 -7.01
CA LEU A 205 -15.97 -11.40 -6.17
C LEU A 205 -17.49 -11.56 -6.25
N ARG A 206 -18.25 -10.45 -6.11
CA ARG A 206 -19.71 -10.46 -6.20
C ARG A 206 -20.23 -10.94 -7.55
N GLN A 207 -19.58 -10.56 -8.64
CA GLN A 207 -19.96 -11.01 -9.99
C GLN A 207 -19.73 -12.51 -10.21
N ARG A 208 -18.81 -13.13 -9.47
CA ARG A 208 -18.46 -14.56 -9.63
C ARG A 208 -19.18 -15.49 -8.65
N LEU A 209 -19.76 -14.94 -7.60
CA LEU A 209 -20.57 -15.67 -6.62
C LEU A 209 -22.07 -15.67 -6.95
N ARG A 210 -22.46 -14.93 -8.00
CA ARG A 210 -23.80 -14.92 -8.59
C ARG A 210 -23.83 -15.85 -9.79
#